data_AF-X8AHV4-F1
#
_entry.id   AF-X8AHV4-F1
#
_cell.length_a   1.000
_cell.length_b   1.000
_cell.length_c   1.000
_cell.angle_alpha   90.00
_cell.angle_beta   90.00
_cell.angle_gamma   90.00
#
_symmetry.space_group_name_H-M   'P 1'
#
loop_
_entity.id
_entity.type
_entity.pdbx_description
1 polymer ?
#
loop_
_entity_poly.entity_id
_entity_poly.type
_entity_poly.pdbx_seq_one_letter_code
_entity_poly.pdbx_strand_id
1 'polypeptide(L)'
;MTVTYAGQRQQFGAPIGSYQAVKHHCSNMALAVEAGRSTLWAAAVALDSAAQPARSRAASAAAAYAKAEASEVASTALQVHGGIGFTWEHDLHLFLRRIKVDEAFDGTVAEHRAALVPINGPAG
;
A
#
# COMPACT_ATOMS: atom_id res chain seq x y z
N MET A 1 5.01 9.35 10.12
CA MET A 1 6.45 9.45 9.82
C MET A 1 6.71 10.36 8.62
N THR A 2 6.35 9.98 7.38
CA THR A 2 6.69 10.76 6.17
C THR A 2 6.16 12.20 6.16
N VAL A 3 4.89 12.43 6.51
CA VAL A 3 4.31 13.78 6.57
C VAL A 3 5.04 14.64 7.60
N THR A 4 5.35 14.07 8.77
CA THR A 4 6.13 14.72 9.82
C THR A 4 7.52 15.11 9.32
N TYR A 5 8.25 14.18 8.69
CA TYR A 5 9.56 14.43 8.10
C TYR A 5 9.49 15.55 7.05
N ALA A 6 8.50 15.49 6.16
CA ALA A 6 8.33 16.50 5.11
C ALA A 6 8.05 17.90 5.67
N GLY A 7 7.38 18.01 6.82
CA GLY A 7 7.16 19.28 7.51
C GLY A 7 8.39 19.83 8.27
N GLN A 8 9.34 18.97 8.61
CA GLN A 8 10.54 19.35 9.39
C GLN A 8 11.77 19.58 8.51
N ARG A 9 11.94 18.80 7.45
CA ARG A 9 13.09 18.86 6.57
C ARG A 9 13.04 20.12 5.72
N GLN A 10 14.04 20.99 5.84
CA GLN A 10 14.16 22.22 5.05
C GLN A 10 15.13 22.04 3.88
N GLN A 11 14.70 22.42 2.67
CA GLN A 11 15.56 22.54 1.49
C GLN A 11 15.06 23.68 0.60
N PHE A 12 15.99 24.34 -0.10
CA PHE A 12 15.71 25.49 -0.94
C PHE A 12 14.93 26.61 -0.21
N GLY A 13 15.22 26.78 1.09
CA GLY A 13 14.64 27.85 1.92
C GLY A 13 13.26 27.58 2.51
N ALA A 14 12.68 26.39 2.34
CA ALA A 14 11.38 26.04 2.91
C ALA A 14 11.31 24.55 3.34
N PRO A 15 10.35 24.16 4.21
CA PRO A 15 10.05 22.76 4.45
C PRO A 15 9.70 22.04 3.15
N ILE A 16 10.24 20.83 2.90
CA ILE A 16 10.01 20.12 1.63
C ILE A 16 8.51 19.83 1.39
N GLY A 17 7.73 19.68 2.47
CA GLY A 17 6.28 19.52 2.42
C GLY A 17 5.50 20.74 1.91
N SER A 18 6.13 21.91 1.70
CA SER A 18 5.47 23.06 1.07
C SER A 18 5.36 22.90 -0.45
N TYR A 19 6.26 22.13 -1.08
CA TYR A 19 6.29 21.89 -2.52
C TYR A 19 5.16 20.96 -2.97
N GLN A 20 4.48 21.32 -4.05
CA GLN A 20 3.29 20.59 -4.53
C GLN A 20 3.58 19.12 -4.84
N ALA A 21 4.74 18.80 -5.44
CA ALA A 21 5.12 17.41 -5.71
C ALA A 21 5.14 16.55 -4.43
N VAL A 22 5.72 17.07 -3.35
CA VAL A 22 5.77 16.36 -2.05
C VAL A 22 4.38 16.27 -1.43
N LYS A 23 3.57 17.34 -1.49
CA LYS A 23 2.18 17.32 -1.02
C LYS A 23 1.34 16.26 -1.75
N HIS A 24 1.48 16.17 -3.07
CA HIS A 24 0.79 15.17 -3.88
C HIS A 24 1.23 13.76 -3.51
N HIS A 25 2.54 13.51 -3.34
CA HIS A 25 3.02 12.22 -2.85
C HIS A 25 2.42 11.87 -1.48
N CYS A 26 2.45 12.79 -0.51
CA CYS A 26 1.87 12.55 0.80
C CYS A 26 0.36 12.31 0.75
N SER A 27 -0.37 13.05 -0.09
CA SER A 27 -1.82 12.92 -0.23
C SER A 27 -2.20 11.60 -0.90
N ASN A 28 -1.48 11.20 -1.96
CA ASN A 28 -1.70 9.93 -2.64
C ASN A 28 -1.39 8.74 -1.74
N MET A 29 -0.30 8.80 -0.98
CA MET A 29 0.02 7.76 0.02
C MET A 29 -1.08 7.65 1.08
N ALA A 30 -1.60 8.78 1.57
CA ALA A 30 -2.70 8.78 2.54
C ALA A 30 -3.98 8.16 1.95
N LEU A 31 -4.32 8.50 0.70
CA LEU A 31 -5.46 7.93 -0.01
C LEU A 31 -5.32 6.42 -0.19
N ALA A 32 -4.15 5.95 -0.63
CA ALA A 32 -3.87 4.52 -0.82
C ALA A 32 -4.01 3.73 0.49
N VAL A 33 -3.48 4.26 1.60
CA VAL A 33 -3.63 3.63 2.92
C VAL A 33 -5.09 3.54 3.36
N GLU A 34 -5.87 4.61 3.14
CA GLU A 34 -7.28 4.62 3.57
C GLU A 34 -8.17 3.74 2.69
N ALA A 35 -7.93 3.71 1.38
CA ALA A 35 -8.56 2.77 0.47
C ALA A 35 -8.20 1.31 0.82
N GLY A 36 -6.95 1.05 1.21
CA GLY A 36 -6.51 -0.25 1.71
C GLY A 36 -7.24 -0.65 2.98
N ARG A 37 -7.37 0.26 3.94
CA ARG A 37 -8.17 0.04 5.16
C ARG A 37 -9.63 -0.27 4.83
N SER A 38 -10.22 0.47 3.88
CA SER A 38 -11.61 0.27 3.46
C SER A 38 -11.85 -1.11 2.83
N THR A 39 -10.93 -1.56 1.97
CA THR A 39 -11.03 -2.91 1.36
C THR A 39 -10.85 -4.02 2.40
N LEU A 40 -9.95 -3.84 3.38
CA LEU A 40 -9.79 -4.78 4.50
C LEU A 40 -11.07 -4.87 5.36
N TRP A 41 -11.72 -3.75 5.66
CA TRP A 41 -13.00 -3.76 6.38
C TRP A 41 -14.10 -4.46 5.59
N ALA A 42 -14.21 -4.21 4.29
CA ALA A 42 -15.16 -4.90 3.43
C ALA A 42 -14.91 -6.42 3.41
N ALA A 43 -13.65 -6.84 3.38
CA ALA A 43 -13.28 -8.25 3.48
C ALA A 43 -13.63 -8.85 4.84
N ALA A 44 -13.39 -8.13 5.95
CA ALA A 44 -13.78 -8.57 7.29
C ALA A 44 -15.29 -8.81 7.41
N VAL A 45 -16.11 -7.87 6.93
CA VAL A 45 -17.58 -8.04 6.90
C VAL A 45 -17.98 -9.25 6.06
N ALA A 46 -17.36 -9.44 4.89
CA ALA A 46 -17.64 -10.60 4.04
C ALA A 46 -17.20 -11.94 4.67
N LEU A 47 -16.15 -11.95 5.48
CA LEU A 47 -15.73 -13.14 6.23
C LEU A 47 -16.79 -13.57 7.25
N ASP A 48 -17.45 -12.62 7.89
CA ASP A 48 -18.48 -12.87 8.89
C ASP A 48 -19.82 -13.29 8.26
N SER A 49 -20.22 -12.66 7.14
CA SER A 49 -21.60 -12.77 6.65
C SER A 49 -21.76 -13.36 5.25
N ALA A 50 -20.73 -13.39 4.41
CA ALA A 50 -20.86 -13.84 3.01
C ALA A 50 -20.60 -15.34 2.85
N ALA A 51 -21.28 -15.94 1.87
CA ALA A 51 -21.01 -17.31 1.41
C ALA A 51 -19.91 -17.33 0.33
N GLN A 52 -19.40 -18.53 0.03
CA GLN A 52 -18.50 -18.70 -1.11
C GLN A 52 -19.25 -18.52 -2.44
N PRO A 53 -18.62 -17.97 -3.50
CA PRO A 53 -17.23 -17.48 -3.57
C PRO A 53 -17.07 -16.00 -3.19
N ALA A 54 -18.13 -15.30 -2.77
CA ALA A 54 -18.06 -13.87 -2.45
C ALA A 54 -17.09 -13.60 -1.30
N ARG A 55 -17.07 -14.49 -0.30
CA ARG A 55 -16.12 -14.46 0.82
C ARG A 55 -14.67 -14.47 0.36
N SER A 56 -14.27 -15.47 -0.45
CA SER A 56 -12.88 -15.58 -0.92
C SER A 56 -12.49 -14.44 -1.86
N ARG A 57 -13.42 -13.98 -2.72
CA ARG A 57 -13.19 -12.82 -3.59
C ARG A 57 -12.93 -11.54 -2.81
N ALA A 58 -13.68 -11.30 -1.73
CA ALA A 58 -13.45 -10.11 -0.90
C ALA A 58 -12.07 -10.14 -0.23
N ALA A 59 -11.64 -11.30 0.28
CA ALA A 59 -10.30 -11.47 0.83
C ALA A 59 -9.20 -11.27 -0.21
N SER A 60 -9.33 -11.86 -1.41
CA SER A 60 -8.37 -11.67 -2.51
C SER A 60 -8.33 -10.23 -3.01
N ALA A 61 -9.46 -9.53 -3.08
CA ALA A 61 -9.49 -8.12 -3.47
C ALA A 61 -8.74 -7.24 -2.47
N ALA A 62 -8.97 -7.44 -1.17
CA ALA A 62 -8.25 -6.71 -0.13
C ALA A 62 -6.74 -7.03 -0.14
N ALA A 63 -6.37 -8.31 -0.27
CA ALA A 63 -4.96 -8.72 -0.34
C ALA A 63 -4.25 -8.15 -1.57
N ALA A 64 -4.88 -8.21 -2.75
CA ALA A 64 -4.33 -7.64 -3.99
C ALA A 64 -4.08 -6.13 -3.87
N TYR A 65 -5.04 -5.39 -3.31
CA TYR A 65 -4.93 -3.95 -3.15
C TYR A 65 -3.86 -3.59 -2.10
N ALA A 66 -3.97 -4.14 -0.90
CA ALA A 66 -3.08 -3.81 0.21
C ALA A 66 -1.61 -4.12 -0.11
N LYS A 67 -1.34 -5.28 -0.72
CA LYS A 67 0.04 -5.66 -1.10
C LYS A 67 0.62 -4.75 -2.19
N ALA A 68 -0.16 -4.42 -3.21
CA ALA A 68 0.29 -3.54 -4.28
C ALA A 68 0.60 -2.14 -3.74
N GLU A 69 -0.34 -1.55 -3.00
CA GLU A 69 -0.19 -0.18 -2.50
C GLU A 69 0.85 -0.08 -1.39
N ALA A 70 1.06 -1.11 -0.55
CA ALA A 70 2.10 -1.08 0.47
C ALA A 70 3.50 -0.86 -0.15
N SER A 71 3.82 -1.56 -1.24
CA SER A 71 5.10 -1.39 -1.94
C SER A 71 5.25 0.01 -2.54
N GLU A 72 4.18 0.55 -3.15
CA GLU A 72 4.18 1.88 -3.76
C GLU A 72 4.29 3.00 -2.71
N VAL A 73 3.55 2.87 -1.60
CA VAL A 73 3.61 3.80 -0.47
C VAL A 73 5.01 3.81 0.15
N ALA A 74 5.63 2.65 0.35
CA ALA A 74 6.97 2.59 0.93
C ALA A 74 8.04 3.16 -0.01
N SER A 75 7.92 2.89 -1.31
CA SER A 75 8.83 3.44 -2.34
C SER A 75 8.69 4.97 -2.45
N THR A 76 7.46 5.48 -2.44
CA THR A 76 7.18 6.91 -2.45
C THR A 76 7.68 7.58 -1.17
N ALA A 77 7.46 6.96 -0.01
CA ALA A 77 8.00 7.44 1.26
C ALA A 77 9.52 7.53 1.21
N LEU A 78 10.20 6.53 0.62
CA LEU A 78 11.65 6.53 0.47
C LEU A 78 12.14 7.69 -0.40
N GLN A 79 11.44 7.95 -1.51
CA GLN A 79 11.73 9.10 -2.36
C GLN A 79 11.59 10.44 -1.60
N VAL A 80 10.57 10.59 -0.74
CA VAL A 80 10.38 11.80 0.08
C VAL A 80 11.48 11.96 1.13
N HIS A 81 11.97 10.87 1.72
CA HIS A 81 13.06 10.95 2.71
C HIS A 81 14.43 11.15 2.07
N GLY A 82 14.62 10.65 0.84
CA GLY A 82 15.92 10.60 0.19
C GLY A 82 16.86 9.63 0.90
N GLY A 83 18.16 9.93 0.89
CA GLY A 83 19.20 9.02 1.40
C GLY A 83 18.99 8.55 2.85
N ILE A 84 18.51 9.43 3.75
CA ILE A 84 18.28 9.07 5.17
C ILE A 84 17.28 7.92 5.35
N GLY A 85 16.37 7.73 4.38
CA GLY A 85 15.40 6.64 4.41
C GLY A 85 16.04 5.25 4.31
N PHE A 86 17.29 5.15 3.86
CA PHE A 86 18.09 3.92 3.79
C PHE A 86 19.06 3.73 4.95
N THR A 87 19.24 4.73 5.81
CA THR A 87 20.25 4.70 6.87
C THR A 87 19.64 4.29 8.22
N TRP A 88 20.49 4.11 9.24
CA TRP A 88 20.05 3.69 10.58
C TRP A 88 19.46 4.83 11.41
N GLU A 89 19.62 6.06 10.94
CA GLU A 89 19.11 7.29 11.55
C GLU A 89 17.59 7.46 11.35
N HIS A 90 16.96 6.60 10.54
CA HIS A 90 15.52 6.66 10.30
C HIS A 90 14.89 5.29 10.05
N ASP A 91 13.75 5.01 10.69
CA ASP A 91 13.12 3.69 10.70
C ASP A 91 12.45 3.25 9.38
N LEU A 92 12.42 4.11 8.36
CA LEU A 92 11.77 3.80 7.07
C LEU A 92 12.28 2.51 6.43
N HIS A 93 13.59 2.27 6.51
CA HIS A 93 14.23 1.06 6.00
C HIS A 93 13.66 -0.23 6.65
N LEU A 94 13.15 -0.19 7.88
CA LEU A 94 12.49 -1.34 8.53
C LEU A 94 11.17 -1.70 7.84
N PHE A 95 10.36 -0.70 7.49
CA PHE A 95 9.09 -0.92 6.79
C PHE A 95 9.31 -1.43 5.37
N LEU A 96 10.31 -0.91 4.65
CA LEU A 96 10.69 -1.41 3.33
C LEU A 96 11.03 -2.89 3.36
N ARG A 97 11.87 -3.31 4.32
CA ARG A 97 12.22 -4.73 4.49
C ARG A 97 10.99 -5.57 4.83
N ARG A 98 10.14 -5.10 5.75
CA ARG A 98 8.94 -5.82 6.16
C ARG A 98 7.99 -6.04 4.98
N ILE A 99 7.73 -5.01 4.20
CA ILE A 99 6.86 -5.09 3.02
C ILE A 99 7.42 -6.07 1.98
N LYS A 100 8.74 -6.08 1.77
CA LYS A 100 9.38 -7.05 0.86
C LYS A 100 9.23 -8.49 1.34
N VAL A 101 9.25 -8.72 2.66
CA VAL A 101 8.93 -10.03 3.23
C VAL A 101 7.45 -10.35 3.02
N ASP A 102 6.53 -9.44 3.35
CA ASP A 102 5.08 -9.63 3.23
C ASP A 102 4.62 -9.88 1.77
N GLU A 103 5.36 -9.39 0.77
CA GLU A 103 5.14 -9.71 -0.65
C GLU A 103 5.24 -11.21 -0.95
N ALA A 104 6.05 -11.96 -0.20
CA ALA A 104 6.31 -13.39 -0.40
C ALA A 104 5.37 -14.32 0.40
N PHE A 105 4.60 -13.81 1.35
CA PHE A 105 3.67 -14.61 2.16
C PHE A 105 2.23 -14.54 1.63
N ASP A 106 1.42 -15.56 1.87
CA ASP A 106 -0.04 -15.56 1.62
C ASP A 106 -0.46 -15.19 0.18
N GLY A 107 0.38 -15.51 -0.81
CA GLY A 107 0.13 -15.27 -2.23
C GLY A 107 0.53 -13.88 -2.72
N THR A 108 0.89 -13.83 -3.99
CA THR A 108 1.31 -12.63 -4.72
C THR A 108 0.12 -11.78 -5.15
N VAL A 109 0.38 -10.52 -5.49
CA VAL A 109 -0.64 -9.62 -6.08
C VAL A 109 -1.25 -10.23 -7.35
N ALA A 110 -0.44 -10.91 -8.17
CA ALA A 110 -0.89 -11.53 -9.41
C ALA A 110 -1.86 -12.70 -9.15
N GLU A 111 -1.54 -13.57 -8.19
CA GLU A 111 -2.41 -14.69 -7.80
C GLU A 111 -3.74 -14.20 -7.23
N HIS A 112 -3.71 -13.20 -6.35
CA HIS A 112 -4.94 -12.60 -5.81
C HIS A 112 -5.78 -11.93 -6.89
N ARG A 113 -5.17 -11.23 -7.85
CA ARG A 113 -5.90 -10.65 -9.00
C ARG A 113 -6.49 -11.72 -9.90
N ALA A 114 -5.76 -12.81 -10.17
CA ALA A 114 -6.25 -13.92 -10.96
C ALA A 114 -7.47 -14.59 -10.33
N ALA A 115 -7.50 -14.73 -8.99
CA ALA A 115 -8.64 -15.27 -8.25
C ALA A 115 -9.93 -14.43 -8.38
N LEU A 116 -9.83 -13.16 -8.78
CA LEU A 116 -10.99 -12.29 -9.02
C LEU A 116 -11.59 -12.48 -10.42
N VAL A 117 -10.82 -13.01 -11.37
CA VAL A 117 -11.29 -13.25 -12.74
C VAL A 117 -12.08 -14.56 -12.77
N PRO A 118 -13.35 -14.56 -13.19
CA PRO A 118 -14.12 -15.79 -13.32
C PRO A 118 -13.51 -16.69 -14.42
N ILE A 119 -13.14 -17.92 -14.07
CA ILE A 119 -12.67 -18.99 -14.98
C ILE A 119 -13.81 -19.64 -15.80
N ASN A 120 -14.78 -18.85 -16.25
CA ASN A 120 -15.75 -19.32 -17.25
C ASN A 120 -15.24 -18.92 -18.64
N GLY A 121 -14.66 -19.90 -19.34
CA GLY A 121 -14.43 -19.82 -20.77
C GLY A 121 -15.76 -19.78 -21.56
N PRO A 122 -15.74 -19.39 -22.84
CA PRO A 122 -16.93 -19.54 -23.67
C PRO A 122 -17.18 -21.03 -23.92
N ALA A 123 -18.33 -21.52 -23.42
CA ALA A 123 -19.03 -22.62 -24.06
C ALA A 123 -19.72 -22.03 -25.30
N GLY A 124 -19.12 -22.28 -26.46
CA GLY A 124 -19.65 -21.98 -27.79
C GLY A 124 -19.05 -22.98 -28.76
#